data_AF-A0A7C9AMI1-F1
#
_entry.id   AF-A0A7C9AMI1-F1
#
_cell.length_a   1.000
_cell.length_b   1.000
_cell.length_c   1.000
_cell.angle_alpha   90.00
_cell.angle_beta   90.00
_cell.angle_gamma   90.00
#
_symmetry.space_group_name_H-M   'P 1'
#
loop_
_entity.id
_entity.type
_entity.pdbx_description
1 polymer ?
#
loop_
_entity_poly.entity_id
_entity_poly.type
_entity_poly.pdbx_seq_one_letter_code
_entity_poly.pdbx_strand_id
1 'polypeptide(L)'
;KMALLGAYDFWNDFQGKSSTNGFMLRNATLQEGTDLTVVAFCGTKPFNADDWCTDFDISWLGLSGVGRVHAGFMKALGLQKMGHRVGWPKEVDMRPGKPLFAYYKVRQVLRQICQENKNAKFIVTGHSLGGALAILFASVLILHEEKELLDRLEGVYTFGQPRVGDEEFGEFMKNKLEAYNVRYCRSWRRSQTGITSHWCGQYPST
;
A
#
# COMPACT_ATOMS: atom_id res chain seq x y z
N LYS A 1 6.26 -7.12 22.60
CA LYS A 1 5.17 -6.23 23.11
C LYS A 1 4.65 -5.43 21.93
N MET A 2 3.33 -5.40 21.70
CA MET A 2 2.75 -4.64 20.59
C MET A 2 2.62 -3.16 20.95
N ALA A 3 3.06 -2.28 20.07
CA ALA A 3 3.02 -0.83 20.23
C ALA A 3 2.39 -0.16 19.01
N LEU A 4 1.49 0.80 19.24
CA LEU A 4 0.98 1.68 18.19
C LEU A 4 2.03 2.73 17.88
N LEU A 5 2.57 2.72 16.66
CA LEU A 5 3.52 3.73 16.18
C LEU A 5 2.80 5.02 15.79
N GLY A 6 1.56 4.90 15.33
CA GLY A 6 0.67 6.03 15.06
C GLY A 6 -0.55 5.64 14.24
N ALA A 7 -1.55 6.52 14.28
CA ALA A 7 -2.70 6.54 13.39
C ALA A 7 -2.73 7.90 12.70
N TYR A 8 -3.02 7.92 11.40
CA TYR A 8 -2.79 9.07 10.54
C TYR A 8 -3.96 9.29 9.57
N ASP A 9 -4.21 10.57 9.31
CA ASP A 9 -5.11 11.05 8.27
C ASP A 9 -4.28 11.72 7.17
N PHE A 10 -4.12 11.03 6.05
CA PHE A 10 -3.22 11.44 4.99
C PHE A 10 -3.89 12.33 3.96
N TRP A 11 -3.14 13.35 3.53
CA TRP A 11 -3.52 14.36 2.57
C TRP A 11 -3.61 13.82 1.15
N ASN A 12 -4.63 14.26 0.41
CA ASN A 12 -4.79 14.03 -1.02
C ASN A 12 -4.78 15.36 -1.76
N ASP A 13 -3.73 15.58 -2.55
CA ASP A 13 -3.47 16.85 -3.25
C ASP A 13 -4.50 17.16 -4.36
N PHE A 14 -5.23 16.14 -4.80
CA PHE A 14 -6.24 16.28 -5.83
C PHE A 14 -7.60 16.66 -5.26
N GLN A 15 -7.85 16.32 -3.99
CA GLN A 15 -9.08 16.66 -3.29
C GLN A 15 -8.93 17.86 -2.35
N GLY A 16 -7.70 18.28 -2.03
CA GLY A 16 -7.45 19.38 -1.09
C GLY A 16 -7.89 19.08 0.33
N LYS A 17 -7.94 17.79 0.71
CA LYS A 17 -8.34 17.32 2.05
C LYS A 17 -7.68 15.98 2.38
N SER A 18 -7.63 15.64 3.67
CA SER A 18 -7.28 14.27 4.08
C SER A 18 -8.41 13.30 3.76
N SER A 19 -8.08 12.20 3.07
CA SER A 19 -9.07 11.21 2.59
C SER A 19 -8.63 9.76 2.76
N THR A 20 -7.39 9.53 3.19
CA THR A 20 -6.84 8.19 3.41
C THR A 20 -6.47 8.07 4.89
N ASN A 21 -7.01 7.07 5.59
CA ASN A 21 -6.59 6.78 6.95
C ASN A 21 -5.68 5.55 6.97
N GLY A 22 -4.74 5.52 7.90
CA GLY A 22 -3.92 4.33 8.12
C GLY A 22 -3.25 4.36 9.48
N PHE A 23 -2.81 3.20 9.93
CA PHE A 23 -2.09 3.05 11.19
C PHE A 23 -0.97 2.04 11.08
N MET A 24 0.00 2.15 12.00
CA MET A 24 1.14 1.25 12.07
C MET A 24 1.27 0.67 13.47
N LEU A 25 1.34 -0.66 13.56
CA LEU A 25 1.58 -1.41 14.79
C LEU A 25 2.94 -2.09 14.68
N ARG A 26 3.78 -2.01 15.71
CA ARG A 26 5.04 -2.76 15.78
C ARG A 26 4.96 -3.76 16.92
N ASN A 27 5.25 -5.01 16.61
CA ASN A 27 5.49 -6.04 17.63
C ASN A 27 6.97 -6.40 17.60
N ALA A 28 7.71 -5.83 18.55
CA ALA A 28 9.10 -6.18 18.80
C ALA A 28 9.18 -7.01 20.10
N THR A 29 9.74 -8.21 19.98
CA THR A 29 10.02 -9.10 21.11
C THR A 29 11.48 -9.53 21.03
N LEU A 30 12.33 -8.87 21.84
CA LEU A 30 13.78 -9.10 21.87
C LEU A 30 14.15 -10.55 22.22
N GLN A 31 13.31 -11.24 23.00
CA GLN A 31 13.52 -12.63 23.40
C GLN A 31 13.20 -13.65 22.29
N GLU A 32 12.29 -13.32 21.38
CA GLU A 32 11.84 -14.21 20.30
C GLU A 32 12.51 -13.88 18.96
N GLY A 33 13.35 -12.84 18.91
CA GLY A 33 13.99 -12.37 17.69
C GLY A 33 13.02 -11.75 16.68
N THR A 34 11.75 -11.58 17.04
CA THR A 34 10.71 -11.06 16.16
C THR A 34 10.61 -9.54 16.27
N ASP A 35 10.69 -8.85 15.13
CA ASP A 35 10.41 -7.43 15.02
C ASP A 35 9.60 -7.19 13.75
N LEU A 36 8.28 -7.20 13.90
CA LEU A 36 7.33 -7.11 12.79
C LEU A 36 6.51 -5.83 12.91
N THR A 37 6.50 -5.04 11.84
CA THR A 37 5.62 -3.88 11.69
C THR A 37 4.45 -4.21 10.76
N VAL A 38 3.23 -3.93 11.20
CA VAL A 38 2.02 -4.02 10.39
C VAL A 38 1.62 -2.62 9.97
N VAL A 39 1.59 -2.38 8.66
CA VAL A 39 1.01 -1.17 8.06
C VAL A 39 -0.39 -1.50 7.57
N ALA A 40 -1.39 -0.83 8.11
CA ALA A 40 -2.77 -1.01 7.70
C ALA A 40 -3.32 0.28 7.08
N PHE A 41 -3.76 0.20 5.83
CA PHE A 41 -4.57 1.25 5.21
C PHE A 41 -6.04 0.94 5.44
N CYS A 42 -6.76 1.91 5.98
CA CYS A 42 -8.20 1.82 6.14
C CYS A 42 -8.88 2.22 4.83
N GLY A 43 -9.92 1.49 4.45
CA GLY A 43 -10.84 1.99 3.44
C GLY A 43 -11.73 3.09 3.99
N THR A 44 -12.51 3.70 3.12
CA THR A 44 -13.63 4.57 3.52
C THR A 44 -14.65 3.77 4.32
N LYS A 45 -15.43 4.47 5.16
CA LYS A 45 -16.50 3.85 5.96
C LYS A 45 -17.46 3.08 5.02
N PRO A 46 -17.97 1.89 5.42
CA PRO A 46 -18.77 1.03 4.54
C PRO A 46 -20.05 1.68 3.98
N PHE A 47 -20.66 2.64 4.69
CA PHE A 47 -21.80 3.41 4.18
C PHE A 47 -21.44 4.45 3.11
N ASN A 48 -20.15 4.76 2.94
CA ASN A 48 -19.60 5.62 1.89
C ASN A 48 -18.83 4.81 0.84
N ALA A 49 -18.97 3.48 0.82
CA ALA A 49 -18.30 2.64 -0.18
C ALA A 49 -18.90 2.84 -1.58
N ASP A 50 -20.20 3.17 -1.67
CA ASP A 50 -20.85 3.54 -2.93
C ASP A 50 -20.36 4.91 -3.40
N ASP A 51 -20.32 5.92 -2.51
CA ASP A 51 -19.68 7.23 -2.77
C ASP A 51 -18.22 7.07 -3.19
N TRP A 52 -17.52 6.08 -2.63
CA TRP A 52 -16.14 5.76 -2.99
C TRP A 52 -16.04 5.16 -4.39
N CYS A 53 -16.89 4.21 -4.77
CA CYS A 53 -16.91 3.70 -6.14
C CYS A 53 -17.28 4.78 -7.17
N THR A 54 -18.08 5.79 -6.78
CA THR A 54 -18.49 6.88 -7.67
C THR A 54 -17.51 8.05 -7.72
N ASP A 55 -16.84 8.38 -6.61
CA ASP A 55 -15.84 9.47 -6.53
C ASP A 55 -14.45 9.05 -7.03
N PHE A 56 -14.20 7.73 -7.13
CA PHE A 56 -12.98 7.23 -7.73
C PHE A 56 -13.03 7.45 -9.23
N ASP A 57 -12.53 8.62 -9.60
CA ASP A 57 -12.13 9.02 -10.94
C ASP A 57 -11.54 7.81 -11.70
N ILE A 58 -12.34 7.22 -12.59
CA ILE A 58 -12.05 5.97 -13.37
C ILE A 58 -10.90 6.21 -14.37
N SER A 59 -10.29 7.39 -14.32
CA SER A 59 -9.08 7.73 -15.02
C SER A 59 -7.94 6.75 -14.71
N TRP A 60 -7.33 6.22 -15.77
CA TRP A 60 -6.14 5.38 -15.69
C TRP A 60 -4.88 6.24 -15.82
N LEU A 61 -3.92 6.04 -14.92
CA LEU A 61 -2.59 6.62 -14.98
C LEU A 61 -1.63 5.60 -15.60
N GLY A 62 -1.07 5.91 -16.77
CA GLY A 62 -0.02 5.11 -17.39
C GLY A 62 1.33 5.33 -16.70
N LEU A 63 2.00 4.23 -16.36
CA LEU A 63 3.34 4.21 -15.80
C LEU A 63 4.27 3.47 -16.78
N SER A 64 5.29 4.17 -17.26
CA SER A 64 6.21 3.63 -18.28
C SER A 64 6.89 2.36 -17.79
N GLY A 65 6.78 1.27 -18.57
CA GLY A 65 7.35 -0.04 -18.24
C GLY A 65 6.68 -0.77 -17.07
N VAL A 66 5.51 -0.30 -16.64
CA VAL A 66 4.74 -0.84 -15.51
C VAL A 66 3.28 -1.12 -15.88
N GLY A 67 2.70 -0.41 -16.85
CA GLY A 67 1.30 -0.55 -17.24
C GLY A 67 0.42 0.56 -16.69
N ARG A 68 -0.90 0.36 -16.68
CA ARG A 68 -1.87 1.38 -16.22
C ARG A 68 -2.41 1.04 -14.85
N VAL A 69 -2.55 2.07 -14.03
CA VAL A 69 -3.05 1.99 -12.65
C VAL A 69 -4.19 2.97 -12.45
N HIS A 70 -5.18 2.62 -11.64
CA HIS A 70 -6.28 3.50 -11.29
C HIS A 70 -5.77 4.79 -10.62
N ALA A 71 -5.97 5.94 -11.26
CA ALA A 71 -5.40 7.21 -10.83
C ALA A 71 -5.92 7.62 -9.45
N GLY A 72 -7.21 7.40 -9.17
CA GLY A 72 -7.80 7.64 -7.85
C GLY A 72 -6.99 7.01 -6.70
N PHE A 73 -6.58 5.74 -6.82
CA PHE A 73 -5.83 5.07 -5.75
C PHE A 73 -4.41 5.65 -5.61
N MET A 74 -3.76 6.01 -6.72
CA MET A 74 -2.45 6.68 -6.68
C MET A 74 -2.54 8.05 -6.01
N LYS A 75 -3.57 8.85 -6.33
CA LYS A 75 -3.86 10.14 -5.68
C LYS A 75 -4.05 9.98 -4.17
N ALA A 76 -4.85 8.99 -3.76
CA ALA A 76 -5.11 8.68 -2.36
C ALA A 76 -3.86 8.18 -1.59
N LEU A 77 -2.94 7.50 -2.27
CA LEU A 77 -1.69 7.03 -1.69
C LEU A 77 -0.64 8.15 -1.54
N GLY A 78 -0.72 9.21 -2.34
CA GLY A 78 0.14 10.38 -2.23
C GLY A 78 0.84 10.82 -3.51
N LEU A 79 0.30 10.49 -4.68
CA LEU A 79 0.68 11.14 -5.95
C LEU A 79 0.46 12.65 -5.80
N GLN A 80 1.38 13.47 -6.33
CA GLN A 80 1.39 14.91 -6.05
C GLN A 80 1.28 15.75 -7.33
N LYS A 81 0.71 16.95 -7.19
CA LYS A 81 0.80 18.01 -8.19
C LYS A 81 2.02 18.88 -7.87
N MET A 82 2.95 18.94 -8.81
CA MET A 82 4.17 19.74 -8.76
C MET A 82 4.08 20.82 -9.83
N GLY A 83 3.32 21.88 -9.56
CA GLY A 83 2.95 22.90 -10.55
C GLY A 83 2.11 22.28 -11.67
N HIS A 84 2.62 22.31 -12.90
CA HIS A 84 1.96 21.70 -14.07
C HIS A 84 2.26 20.20 -14.23
N ARG A 85 3.06 19.59 -13.35
CA ARG A 85 3.45 18.18 -13.42
C ARG A 85 2.69 17.36 -12.38
N VAL A 86 2.41 16.10 -12.70
CA VAL A 86 1.87 15.12 -11.76
C VAL A 86 2.86 13.96 -11.67
N GLY A 87 3.20 13.52 -10.46
CA GLY A 87 4.17 12.44 -10.32
C GLY A 87 4.48 12.04 -8.89
N TRP A 88 5.43 11.13 -8.79
CA TRP A 88 5.98 10.60 -7.55
C TRP A 88 7.38 11.17 -7.32
N PRO A 89 7.52 12.33 -6.64
CA PRO A 89 8.85 12.84 -6.30
C PRO A 89 9.58 11.84 -5.41
N LYS A 90 10.89 11.65 -5.62
CA LYS A 90 11.64 10.65 -4.84
C LYS A 90 11.67 10.97 -3.35
N GLU A 91 11.75 12.25 -2.99
CA GLU A 91 11.71 12.76 -1.62
C GLU A 91 10.81 14.00 -1.52
N VAL A 92 10.26 14.24 -0.34
CA VAL A 92 9.30 15.33 -0.08
C VAL A 92 9.64 16.03 1.22
N ASP A 93 9.27 17.31 1.33
CA ASP A 93 9.41 18.08 2.57
C ASP A 93 8.34 17.64 3.59
N MET A 94 8.77 16.96 4.65
CA MET A 94 7.92 16.46 5.73
C MET A 94 8.00 17.31 7.01
N ARG A 95 8.44 18.58 6.92
CA ARG A 95 8.44 19.49 8.07
C ARG A 95 7.02 19.76 8.59
N PRO A 96 6.87 20.10 9.88
CA PRO A 96 5.58 20.48 10.44
C PRO A 96 4.89 21.57 9.61
N GLY A 97 3.59 21.43 9.39
CA GLY A 97 2.79 22.33 8.56
C GLY A 97 2.77 22.00 7.06
N LYS A 98 3.54 21.01 6.60
CA LYS A 98 3.42 20.46 5.24
C LYS A 98 2.40 19.32 5.17
N PRO A 99 1.76 19.10 4.00
CA PRO A 99 0.86 17.98 3.81
C PRO A 99 1.51 16.62 4.08
N LEU A 100 0.80 15.74 4.77
CA LEU A 100 1.27 14.40 5.12
C LEU A 100 0.74 13.36 4.13
N PHE A 101 1.58 12.91 3.21
CA PHE A 101 1.21 11.90 2.21
C PHE A 101 1.44 10.48 2.73
N ALA A 102 0.51 9.56 2.43
CA ALA A 102 0.50 8.21 2.98
C ALA A 102 1.78 7.43 2.67
N TYR A 103 2.17 7.35 1.39
CA TYR A 103 3.39 6.67 0.97
C TYR A 103 4.64 7.19 1.70
N TYR A 104 4.84 8.51 1.70
CA TYR A 104 6.07 9.11 2.21
C TYR A 104 6.19 8.96 3.73
N LYS A 105 5.09 9.15 4.47
CA LYS A 105 5.13 8.98 5.92
C LYS A 105 5.37 7.53 6.33
N VAL A 106 4.66 6.59 5.70
CA VAL A 106 4.85 5.15 5.99
C VAL A 106 6.28 4.75 5.62
N ARG A 107 6.78 5.14 4.44
CA ARG A 107 8.16 4.87 4.02
C ARG A 107 9.18 5.42 5.03
N GLN A 108 8.99 6.64 5.51
CA GLN A 108 9.90 7.26 6.49
C GLN A 108 9.97 6.44 7.79
N VAL A 109 8.82 6.04 8.34
CA VAL A 109 8.75 5.25 9.57
C VAL A 109 9.40 3.88 9.36
N LEU A 110 9.13 3.21 8.25
CA LEU A 110 9.74 1.91 7.94
C LEU A 110 11.25 2.01 7.74
N ARG A 111 11.77 3.05 7.07
CA ARG A 111 13.22 3.30 6.95
C ARG A 111 13.86 3.44 8.33
N GLN A 112 13.26 4.21 9.23
CA GLN A 112 13.76 4.38 10.60
C GLN A 112 13.80 3.04 11.34
N ILE A 113 12.74 2.23 11.25
CA ILE A 113 12.68 0.92 11.91
C ILE A 113 13.76 -0.04 11.36
N CYS A 114 13.96 -0.06 10.05
CA CYS A 114 14.99 -0.90 9.42
C CYS A 114 16.41 -0.47 9.82
N GLN A 115 16.63 0.83 10.04
CA GLN A 115 17.90 1.36 10.56
C GLN A 115 18.11 0.99 12.03
N GLU A 116 17.07 1.04 12.86
CA GLU A 116 17.12 0.64 14.27
C GLU A 116 17.38 -0.86 14.42
N ASN A 117 16.74 -1.69 13.59
CA ASN A 117 16.91 -3.13 13.60
C ASN A 117 16.94 -3.68 12.17
N LYS A 118 18.13 -4.13 11.75
CA LYS A 118 18.35 -4.70 10.42
C LYS A 118 17.54 -5.96 10.15
N ASN A 119 17.02 -6.65 11.17
CA ASN A 119 16.18 -7.83 11.02
C ASN A 119 14.68 -7.51 11.03
N ALA A 120 14.29 -6.25 11.27
CA ALA A 120 12.89 -5.86 11.29
C ALA A 120 12.24 -6.09 9.93
N LYS A 121 11.07 -6.72 9.96
CA LYS A 121 10.24 -6.97 8.78
C LYS A 121 8.95 -6.17 8.87
N PHE A 122 8.26 -6.04 7.76
CA PHE A 122 6.93 -5.45 7.76
C PHE A 122 6.00 -6.12 6.77
N ILE A 123 4.71 -6.03 7.08
CA ILE A 123 3.62 -6.40 6.18
C ILE A 123 2.75 -5.18 5.92
N VAL A 124 2.12 -5.16 4.75
CA VAL A 124 1.17 -4.11 4.37
C VAL A 124 -0.18 -4.76 4.12
N THR A 125 -1.23 -4.18 4.69
CA THR A 125 -2.57 -4.75 4.63
C THR A 125 -3.66 -3.69 4.48
N GLY A 126 -4.84 -4.14 4.08
CA GLY A 126 -6.04 -3.33 4.05
C GLY A 126 -7.24 -4.06 3.46
N HIS A 127 -8.44 -3.52 3.77
CA HIS A 127 -9.71 -3.99 3.25
C HIS A 127 -10.29 -3.00 2.23
N SER A 128 -10.93 -3.49 1.17
CA SER A 128 -11.52 -2.69 0.10
C SER A 128 -10.49 -1.71 -0.50
N LEU A 129 -10.74 -0.39 -0.46
CA LEU A 129 -9.77 0.66 -0.78
C LEU A 129 -8.42 0.46 -0.13
N GLY A 130 -8.39 0.13 1.16
CA GLY A 130 -7.14 -0.08 1.89
C GLY A 130 -6.30 -1.19 1.26
N GLY A 131 -6.95 -2.22 0.71
CA GLY A 131 -6.27 -3.27 -0.04
C GLY A 131 -5.63 -2.74 -1.33
N ALA A 132 -6.32 -1.84 -2.04
CA ALA A 132 -5.75 -1.20 -3.23
C ALA A 132 -4.51 -0.36 -2.87
N LEU A 133 -4.59 0.42 -1.79
CA LEU A 133 -3.48 1.22 -1.31
C LEU A 133 -2.30 0.35 -0.84
N ALA A 134 -2.57 -0.81 -0.23
CA ALA A 134 -1.54 -1.73 0.23
C ALA A 134 -0.66 -2.27 -0.92
N ILE A 135 -1.27 -2.74 -2.01
CA ILE A 135 -0.52 -3.24 -3.16
C ILE A 135 0.16 -2.11 -3.94
N LEU A 136 -0.45 -0.93 -4.00
CA LEU A 136 0.14 0.23 -4.65
C LEU A 136 1.31 0.80 -3.85
N PHE A 137 1.27 0.73 -2.53
CA PHE A 137 2.42 1.09 -1.69
C PHE A 137 3.65 0.27 -2.09
N ALA A 138 3.49 -1.06 -2.27
CA ALA A 138 4.57 -1.91 -2.77
C ALA A 138 5.02 -1.51 -4.18
N SER A 139 4.09 -1.17 -5.08
CA SER A 139 4.45 -0.70 -6.43
C SER A 139 5.30 0.58 -6.41
N VAL A 140 4.99 1.54 -5.52
CA VAL A 140 5.75 2.80 -5.44
C VAL A 140 7.10 2.58 -4.75
N LEU A 141 7.22 1.63 -3.81
CA LEU A 141 8.53 1.19 -3.32
C LEU A 141 9.42 0.66 -4.46
N ILE A 142 8.85 -0.14 -5.37
CA ILE A 142 9.57 -0.65 -6.55
C ILE A 142 9.97 0.50 -7.47
N LEU A 143 9.04 1.42 -7.78
CA LEU A 143 9.31 2.59 -8.63
C LEU A 143 10.40 3.51 -8.07
N HIS A 144 10.48 3.64 -6.74
CA HIS A 144 11.50 4.45 -6.07
C HIS A 144 12.80 3.69 -5.79
N GLU A 145 12.88 2.42 -6.20
CA GLU A 145 14.02 1.53 -5.98
C GLU A 145 14.41 1.40 -4.50
N GLU A 146 13.41 1.30 -3.61
CA GLU A 146 13.60 1.13 -2.16
C GLU A 146 14.04 -0.29 -1.80
N LYS A 147 15.19 -0.74 -2.33
CA LYS A 147 15.67 -2.13 -2.25
C LYS A 147 15.70 -2.65 -0.81
N GLU A 148 16.22 -1.86 0.13
CA GLU A 148 16.28 -2.25 1.54
C GLU A 148 14.89 -2.49 2.12
N LEU A 149 13.90 -1.65 1.82
CA LEU A 149 12.53 -1.87 2.28
C LEU A 149 11.89 -3.06 1.58
N LEU A 150 12.14 -3.26 0.29
CA LEU A 150 11.61 -4.39 -0.46
C LEU A 150 12.14 -5.72 0.10
N ASP A 151 13.42 -5.79 0.48
CA ASP A 151 14.01 -6.96 1.16
C ASP A 151 13.43 -7.21 2.56
N ARG A 152 12.78 -6.19 3.15
CA ARG A 152 12.12 -6.26 4.48
C ARG A 152 10.61 -6.40 4.41
N LEU A 153 10.02 -6.27 3.22
CA LEU A 153 8.60 -6.47 2.99
C LEU A 153 8.30 -7.98 2.98
N GLU A 154 7.74 -8.46 4.07
CA GLU A 154 7.42 -9.89 4.24
C GLU A 154 6.16 -10.32 3.48
N GLY A 155 5.24 -9.38 3.27
CA GLY A 155 4.05 -9.64 2.47
C GLY A 155 3.05 -8.49 2.38
N VAL A 156 2.20 -8.59 1.36
CA VAL A 156 1.05 -7.74 1.13
C VAL A 156 -0.21 -8.60 1.22
N TYR A 157 -1.07 -8.31 2.18
CA TYR A 157 -2.29 -9.08 2.45
C TYR A 157 -3.51 -8.19 2.28
N THR A 158 -4.41 -8.52 1.36
CA THR A 158 -5.53 -7.64 1.02
C THR A 158 -6.85 -8.40 1.07
N PHE A 159 -7.91 -7.69 1.42
CA PHE A 159 -9.24 -8.27 1.60
C PHE A 159 -10.27 -7.45 0.84
N GLY A 160 -11.01 -8.06 -0.10
CA GLY A 160 -11.96 -7.33 -0.96
C GLY A 160 -11.29 -6.26 -1.83
N GLN A 161 -10.00 -6.42 -2.14
CA GLN A 161 -9.25 -5.47 -2.96
C GLN A 161 -9.93 -5.30 -4.33
N PRO A 162 -10.21 -4.08 -4.80
CA PRO A 162 -10.70 -3.84 -6.16
C PRO A 162 -9.61 -4.14 -7.20
N ARG A 163 -9.96 -4.06 -8.49
CA ARG A 163 -8.95 -4.04 -9.56
C ARG A 163 -8.17 -2.73 -9.49
N VAL A 164 -6.84 -2.82 -9.38
CA VAL A 164 -5.97 -1.65 -9.22
C VAL A 164 -5.26 -1.22 -10.49
N GLY A 165 -5.03 -2.15 -11.42
CA GLY A 165 -4.26 -1.93 -12.64
C GLY A 165 -4.73 -2.83 -13.77
N ASP A 166 -4.13 -2.65 -14.93
CA ASP A 166 -4.29 -3.55 -16.06
C ASP A 166 -3.43 -4.82 -15.95
N GLU A 167 -3.47 -5.66 -16.98
CA GLU A 167 -2.75 -6.94 -17.01
C GLU A 167 -1.23 -6.73 -16.94
N GLU A 168 -0.70 -5.74 -17.67
CA GLU A 168 0.72 -5.37 -17.63
C GLU A 168 1.16 -5.00 -16.21
N PHE A 169 0.33 -4.22 -15.48
CA PHE A 169 0.58 -3.94 -14.06
C PHE A 169 0.55 -5.19 -13.19
N GLY A 170 -0.38 -6.11 -13.45
CA GLY A 170 -0.48 -7.38 -12.75
C GLY A 170 0.78 -8.23 -12.92
N GLU A 171 1.26 -8.37 -14.16
CA GLU A 171 2.49 -9.10 -14.48
C GLU A 171 3.73 -8.43 -13.90
N PHE A 172 3.84 -7.10 -14.02
CA PHE A 172 4.91 -6.32 -13.41
C PHE A 172 5.00 -6.58 -11.91
N MET A 173 3.89 -6.47 -11.20
CA MET A 173 3.85 -6.68 -9.75
C MET A 173 4.18 -8.12 -9.38
N LYS A 174 3.63 -9.11 -10.10
CA LYS A 174 3.94 -10.52 -9.86
C LYS A 174 5.44 -10.78 -9.95
N ASN A 175 6.07 -10.35 -11.05
CA ASN A 175 7.50 -10.56 -11.29
C ASN A 175 8.37 -9.88 -10.23
N LYS A 176 8.02 -8.65 -9.85
CA LYS A 176 8.79 -7.88 -8.86
C LYS A 176 8.64 -8.44 -7.45
N LEU A 177 7.44 -8.83 -7.04
CA LEU A 177 7.20 -9.40 -5.73
C LEU A 177 7.89 -10.77 -5.59
N GLU A 178 7.87 -11.59 -6.64
CA GLU A 178 8.62 -12.86 -6.68
C GLU A 178 10.13 -12.63 -6.54
N ALA A 179 10.69 -11.65 -7.27
CA ALA A 179 12.11 -11.31 -7.19
C ALA A 179 12.58 -10.90 -5.79
N TYR A 180 11.70 -10.28 -4.99
CA TYR A 180 11.98 -9.90 -3.59
C TYR A 180 11.45 -10.92 -2.56
N ASN A 181 10.93 -12.07 -3.00
CA ASN A 181 10.31 -13.09 -2.15
C ASN A 181 9.19 -12.54 -1.25
N VAL A 182 8.40 -11.60 -1.77
CA VAL A 182 7.29 -10.97 -1.08
C VAL A 182 6.02 -11.81 -1.26
N ARG A 183 5.39 -12.24 -0.17
CA ARG A 183 4.10 -12.93 -0.24
C ARG A 183 2.99 -11.96 -0.63
N TYR A 184 2.19 -12.32 -1.64
CA TYR A 184 0.99 -11.57 -1.98
C TYR A 184 -0.25 -12.45 -1.90
N CYS A 185 -1.17 -12.08 -1.01
CA CYS A 185 -2.44 -12.76 -0.82
C CYS A 185 -3.58 -11.77 -0.99
N ARG A 186 -4.45 -12.03 -1.97
CA ARG A 186 -5.70 -11.29 -2.19
C ARG A 186 -6.87 -12.20 -1.86
N SER A 187 -7.59 -11.88 -0.80
CA SER A 187 -8.77 -12.63 -0.35
C SER A 187 -10.05 -11.93 -0.77
N TRP A 188 -11.00 -12.68 -1.34
CA TRP A 188 -12.38 -12.26 -1.57
C TRP A 188 -13.31 -13.04 -0.65
N ARG A 189 -14.42 -12.43 -0.23
CA ARG A 189 -15.41 -13.08 0.63
C ARG A 189 -15.91 -14.36 -0.06
N ARG A 190 -15.56 -15.54 0.46
CA ARG A 190 -16.26 -16.79 0.15
C ARG A 190 -17.66 -16.70 0.75
N SER A 191 -18.70 -16.97 -0.03
CA SER A 191 -19.98 -17.43 0.52
C SER A 191 -19.71 -18.61 1.47
N GLN A 192 -20.42 -18.69 2.59
CA GLN A 192 -20.24 -19.73 3.62
C GLN A 192 -20.53 -21.14 3.08
N THR A 193 -19.64 -21.73 2.29
CA THR A 193 -19.61 -23.16 1.97
C THR A 193 -18.19 -23.52 1.51
N GLY A 194 -17.49 -24.35 2.29
CA GLY A 194 -16.30 -25.07 1.82
C GLY A 194 -14.94 -24.57 2.33
N ILE A 195 -14.40 -25.33 3.27
CA ILE A 195 -13.00 -25.33 3.70
C ILE A 195 -12.14 -25.82 2.53
N THR A 196 -11.22 -24.99 2.05
CA THR A 196 -9.87 -25.38 1.55
C THR A 196 -8.98 -24.15 1.61
N SER A 197 -7.94 -24.21 2.44
CA SER A 197 -6.88 -23.22 2.58
C SER A 197 -5.77 -23.51 1.57
N HIS A 198 -5.78 -22.90 0.39
CA HIS A 198 -4.61 -22.78 -0.49
C HIS A 198 -4.91 -21.78 -1.59
N TRP A 199 -4.60 -20.49 -1.43
CA TRP A 199 -4.56 -19.56 -2.57
C TRP A 199 -3.48 -18.49 -2.34
N CYS A 200 -2.25 -18.84 -2.74
CA CYS A 200 -1.17 -17.92 -3.03
C CYS A 200 -1.06 -17.84 -4.56
N GLY A 201 -1.26 -16.66 -5.14
CA GLY A 201 -0.83 -16.32 -6.50
C GLY A 201 -1.34 -17.15 -7.68
N GLN A 202 -2.64 -17.12 -7.98
CA GLN A 202 -3.09 -17.25 -9.38
C GLN A 202 -4.20 -16.24 -9.66
N TYR A 203 -3.95 -15.34 -10.62
CA TYR A 203 -4.97 -14.47 -11.21
C TYR A 203 -5.82 -15.34 -12.15
N PRO A 204 -7.16 -15.39 -12.02
CA PRO A 204 -7.97 -15.92 -13.10
C PRO A 204 -7.95 -14.91 -14.25
N SER A 205 -7.45 -15.36 -15.39
CA SER A 205 -7.69 -14.74 -16.69
C SER A 205 -9.15 -14.98 -17.08
N THR A 206 -9.91 -13.90 -17.25
CA THR A 206 -11.21 -13.89 -17.93
C THR A 206 -11.31 -12.65 -18.76
#